data_AF-A0A1Y1WFH4-F1
#
_entry.id   AF-A0A1Y1WFH4-F1
#
_cell.length_a   1.000
_cell.length_b   1.000
_cell.length_c   1.000
_cell.angle_alpha   90.00
_cell.angle_beta   90.00
_cell.angle_gamma   90.00
#
_symmetry.space_group_name_H-M   'P 1'
#
loop_
_entity.id
_entity.type
_entity.pdbx_description
1 polymer ?
#
loop_
_entity_poly.entity_id
_entity_poly.type
_entity_poly.pdbx_seq_one_letter_code
_entity_poly.pdbx_strand_id
1 'polypeptide(L)'
;MWIWQWTCRGSSRRRRSARPRILTWGLWPRRTLGLPVSQALLVFSTQPLNEHDALPVRPVVVSARFRGNRIKSTWTPAEPDLCWAQFHNGVASALALDRDQVARVHASWVLLNRPADEPVGLPGEEDKVRDHRLLRASHAGVLLGLGLAGAGPLRTLPPWQAFQYLSARDGLTSVGFLLGTACAAQGTGDAQAAKLLSLHIPSLLPAGASELMLLSHGTRAAAMLGLGLVYARSQNRRMVEVALRELSMCRTAPAEDHSARLDDADPAESSRECYALSAGFALGLLVLGQGQRTETLADLNLLDTLSAMVGRTVGAVGAESERTGRPGSAMPSAHAMPGVSDLGPVAALGLAFLGTNYRPAAHRLALPSTLQLLRTTDPFVLLWKTLMRCLIMADAITPTAAWIESTVPMPESPEPDLVRARLHITSAACFALAIKHAGSEDAMALQTLLQYFDQLHALAKRPAAGYEARLTRASAQACLNILCISCALVMAGSGNIEVMRRLRCLHAATPMRSYGDHMASHMALGLLFLGGGARLTLSLQRL
;
A
#
# COMPACT_ATOMS: atom_id res chain seq x y z
N MET A 1 1.57 12.85 24.36
CA MET A 1 2.12 14.22 24.13
C MET A 1 3.66 14.31 24.17
N TRP A 2 4.37 13.54 25.01
CA TRP A 2 5.85 13.59 25.13
C TRP A 2 6.64 12.91 23.98
N ILE A 3 6.04 11.99 23.23
CA ILE A 3 6.73 11.27 22.12
C ILE A 3 6.93 12.17 20.87
N TRP A 4 6.13 13.23 20.72
CA TRP A 4 6.09 14.06 19.50
C TRP A 4 6.67 15.46 19.64
N GLN A 5 7.03 15.90 20.86
CA GLN A 5 7.91 17.07 21.05
C GLN A 5 9.35 16.83 20.52
N TRP A 6 9.64 15.63 20.02
CA TRP A 6 10.94 15.21 19.53
C TRP A 6 11.18 15.50 18.04
N THR A 7 10.19 15.98 17.30
CA THR A 7 10.26 16.13 15.84
C THR A 7 11.38 17.06 15.34
N CYS A 8 12.01 17.90 16.17
CA CYS A 8 13.13 18.76 15.74
C CYS A 8 14.24 19.02 16.81
N ARG A 9 14.56 18.08 17.71
CA ARG A 9 15.73 18.26 18.61
C ARG A 9 16.90 17.35 18.23
N GLY A 10 17.61 17.71 17.16
CA GLY A 10 18.97 17.23 16.93
C GLY A 10 19.94 17.89 17.92
N SER A 11 20.21 17.27 19.07
CA SER A 11 21.30 17.71 19.95
C SER A 11 22.61 17.02 19.54
N SER A 12 23.27 17.51 18.48
CA SER A 12 24.66 17.11 18.23
C SER A 12 25.60 17.97 19.08
N ARG A 13 25.97 17.50 20.27
CA ARG A 13 27.18 17.98 20.97
C ARG A 13 28.39 17.46 20.20
N ARG A 14 28.88 18.20 19.20
CA ARG A 14 30.29 18.20 18.75
C ARG A 14 30.52 19.34 17.76
N ARG A 15 31.43 20.24 18.16
CA ARG A 15 31.93 21.37 17.36
C ARG A 15 32.89 20.83 16.29
N ARG A 16 32.70 21.26 15.03
CA ARG A 16 33.70 21.71 14.03
C ARG A 16 33.27 21.37 12.59
N SER A 17 33.50 22.35 11.71
CA SER A 17 33.33 22.44 10.24
C SER A 17 31.90 22.57 9.68
N ALA A 18 31.68 23.66 8.93
CA ALA A 18 30.38 24.12 8.44
C ALA A 18 30.12 23.83 6.95
N ARG A 19 31.07 23.27 6.21
CA ARG A 19 30.97 23.16 4.73
C ARG A 19 30.41 21.84 4.14
N PRO A 20 30.43 20.65 4.79
CA PRO A 20 29.72 19.49 4.25
C PRO A 20 28.25 19.39 4.70
N ARG A 21 27.77 20.32 5.55
CA ARG A 21 26.44 20.21 6.17
C ARG A 21 25.29 20.46 5.21
N ILE A 22 25.45 21.32 4.19
CA ILE A 22 24.37 21.79 3.30
C ILE A 22 23.79 20.65 2.44
N LEU A 23 24.62 19.68 1.99
CA LEU A 23 24.16 18.53 1.19
C LEU A 23 23.25 17.57 1.97
N THR A 24 23.36 17.51 3.30
CA THR A 24 22.48 16.66 4.12
C THR A 24 21.10 17.25 4.37
N TRP A 25 20.86 18.53 4.02
CA TRP A 25 19.58 19.21 4.28
C TRP A 25 18.42 18.67 3.45
N GLY A 26 18.67 18.20 2.22
CA GLY A 26 17.63 17.68 1.34
C GLY A 26 17.00 16.35 1.81
N LEU A 27 17.60 15.66 2.79
CA LEU A 27 17.16 14.33 3.23
C LEU A 27 16.22 14.36 4.45
N TRP A 28 16.34 15.37 5.31
CA TRP A 28 15.45 15.54 6.47
C TRP A 28 13.97 15.80 6.12
N PRO A 29 13.65 16.52 5.04
CA PRO A 29 12.30 16.68 4.54
C PRO A 29 11.55 15.38 4.27
N ARG A 30 12.23 14.38 3.67
CA ARG A 30 11.62 13.07 3.36
C ARG A 30 11.07 12.39 4.62
N ARG A 31 11.75 12.59 5.75
CA ARG A 31 11.28 12.12 7.06
C ARG A 31 10.02 12.87 7.50
N THR A 32 9.97 14.20 7.37
CA THR A 32 8.78 14.98 7.78
C THR A 32 7.56 14.65 6.95
N LEU A 33 7.73 14.38 5.65
CA LEU A 33 6.65 14.01 4.75
C LEU A 33 6.00 12.66 5.12
N GLY A 34 6.75 11.73 5.74
CA GLY A 34 6.26 10.42 6.16
C GLY A 34 5.54 10.37 7.52
N LEU A 35 5.62 11.45 8.31
CA LEU A 35 5.00 11.50 9.66
C LEU A 35 3.47 11.40 9.67
N PRO A 36 2.71 12.02 8.73
CA PRO A 36 1.25 12.07 8.83
C PRO A 36 0.58 10.70 8.93
N VAL A 37 1.11 9.67 8.25
CA VAL A 37 0.59 8.29 8.31
C VAL A 37 0.64 7.74 9.74
N SER A 38 1.72 7.99 10.46
CA SER A 38 1.85 7.55 11.85
C SER A 38 1.02 8.37 12.83
N GLN A 39 0.85 9.67 12.52
CA GLN A 39 -0.03 10.53 13.30
C GLN A 39 -1.46 10.02 13.21
N ALA A 40 -1.94 9.63 12.03
CA ALA A 40 -3.27 9.07 11.82
C ALA A 40 -3.56 7.89 12.77
N LEU A 41 -2.62 6.96 12.90
CA LEU A 41 -2.75 5.80 13.79
C LEU A 41 -2.68 6.20 15.27
N LEU A 42 -1.78 7.12 15.62
CA LEU A 42 -1.62 7.58 16.99
C LEU A 42 -2.85 8.32 17.52
N VAL A 43 -3.44 9.21 16.72
CA VAL A 43 -4.58 10.04 17.16
C VAL A 43 -5.92 9.45 16.79
N PHE A 44 -5.95 8.23 16.25
CA PHE A 44 -7.18 7.57 15.79
C PHE A 44 -8.29 7.61 16.85
N SER A 45 -9.44 8.19 16.52
CA SER A 45 -10.61 8.33 17.40
C SER A 45 -10.30 8.95 18.78
N THR A 46 -9.50 10.02 18.82
CA THR A 46 -9.10 10.70 20.08
C THR A 46 -9.70 12.08 20.27
N GLN A 47 -10.24 12.71 19.21
CA GLN A 47 -10.75 14.08 19.24
C GLN A 47 -12.27 14.10 19.04
N PRO A 48 -13.03 14.88 19.80
CA PRO A 48 -14.44 15.09 19.51
C PRO A 48 -14.61 15.86 18.20
N LEU A 49 -15.72 15.62 17.52
CA LEU A 49 -16.15 16.35 16.34
C LEU A 49 -17.00 17.56 16.77
N ASN A 50 -16.68 18.74 16.23
CA ASN A 50 -17.58 19.89 16.26
C ASN A 50 -18.25 20.04 14.89
N GLU A 51 -19.57 19.86 14.83
CA GLU A 51 -20.35 19.95 13.58
C GLU A 51 -20.53 21.39 13.08
N HIS A 52 -20.29 22.39 13.93
CA HIS A 52 -20.50 23.80 13.57
C HIS A 52 -19.28 24.46 12.95
N ASP A 53 -18.09 23.86 13.13
CA ASP A 53 -16.83 24.39 12.63
C ASP A 53 -16.26 23.51 11.51
N ALA A 54 -15.48 24.15 10.63
CA ALA A 54 -14.63 23.42 9.69
C ALA A 54 -13.53 22.65 10.47
N LEU A 55 -13.19 21.46 9.98
CA LEU A 55 -12.13 20.61 10.50
C LEU A 55 -10.78 21.34 10.41
N PRO A 56 -10.09 21.57 11.54
CA PRO A 56 -8.81 22.26 11.53
C PRO A 56 -7.68 21.33 11.06
N VAL A 57 -7.41 21.33 9.75
CA VAL A 57 -6.26 20.60 9.19
C VAL A 57 -5.01 21.47 9.20
N ARG A 58 -4.04 21.14 10.06
CA ARG A 58 -2.77 21.88 10.15
C ARG A 58 -1.85 21.45 9.01
N PRO A 59 -1.34 22.35 8.15
CA PRO A 59 -0.54 21.96 7.00
C PRO A 59 0.81 21.36 7.41
N VAL A 60 1.29 20.40 6.63
CA VAL A 60 2.66 19.87 6.76
C VAL A 60 3.66 20.94 6.31
N VAL A 61 4.40 21.52 7.26
CA VAL A 61 5.40 22.55 6.98
C VAL A 61 6.81 21.97 7.04
N VAL A 62 7.52 22.03 5.92
CA VAL A 62 8.95 21.68 5.84
C VAL A 62 9.79 22.94 5.98
N SER A 63 9.99 23.37 7.23
CA SER A 63 10.88 24.49 7.55
C SER A 63 11.88 24.08 8.62
N ALA A 64 13.08 24.61 8.54
CA ALA A 64 14.13 24.31 9.50
C ALA A 64 14.61 25.57 10.21
N ARG A 65 14.87 25.41 11.51
CA ARG A 65 15.36 26.46 12.40
C ARG A 65 16.76 26.09 12.88
N PHE A 66 17.71 26.98 12.68
CA PHE A 66 19.09 26.78 13.13
C PHE A 66 19.27 27.33 14.55
N ARG A 67 19.96 26.58 15.41
CA ARG A 67 20.29 27.06 16.76
C ARG A 67 21.20 28.30 16.66
N GLY A 68 20.74 29.42 17.20
CA GLY A 68 21.46 30.69 17.24
C GLY A 68 21.03 31.74 16.20
N ASN A 69 20.19 31.38 15.22
CA ASN A 69 19.62 32.32 14.26
C ASN A 69 18.09 32.18 14.18
N ARG A 70 17.37 33.32 14.10
CA ARG A 70 15.92 33.33 13.85
C ARG A 70 15.55 33.01 12.39
N ILE A 71 16.55 32.85 11.52
CA ILE A 71 16.36 32.58 10.09
C ILE A 71 15.71 31.20 9.93
N LYS A 72 14.50 31.19 9.36
CA LYS A 72 13.83 29.98 8.88
C LYS A 72 14.33 29.72 7.46
N SER A 73 14.98 28.60 7.24
CA SER A 73 15.23 28.12 5.87
C SER A 73 14.07 27.21 5.47
N THR A 74 13.37 27.57 4.40
CA THR A 74 12.33 26.73 3.81
C THR A 74 12.98 25.87 2.73
N TRP A 75 12.73 24.56 2.77
CA TRP A 75 13.03 23.68 1.66
C TRP A 75 11.72 23.38 0.94
N THR A 76 11.69 23.56 -0.37
CA THR A 76 10.53 23.26 -1.21
C THR A 76 10.68 21.85 -1.77
N PRO A 77 9.89 20.87 -1.29
CA PRO A 77 9.83 19.55 -1.93
C PRO A 77 9.36 19.67 -3.37
N ALA A 78 9.56 18.58 -4.13
CA ALA A 78 8.77 18.40 -5.34
C ALA A 78 7.28 18.47 -4.96
N GLU A 79 6.51 19.27 -5.70
CA GLU A 79 5.07 19.44 -5.49
C GLU A 79 4.32 18.11 -5.31
N PRO A 80 4.52 17.04 -6.11
CA PRO A 80 3.81 15.78 -5.93
C PRO A 80 4.07 15.10 -4.58
N ASP A 81 5.30 15.15 -4.07
CA ASP A 81 5.66 14.56 -2.77
C ASP A 81 4.94 15.31 -1.62
N LEU A 82 4.84 16.64 -1.75
CA LEU A 82 4.16 17.46 -0.77
C LEU A 82 2.63 17.27 -0.83
N CYS A 83 2.05 17.11 -2.03
CA CYS A 83 0.64 16.79 -2.21
C CYS A 83 0.26 15.46 -1.53
N TRP A 84 1.05 14.39 -1.71
CA TRP A 84 0.81 13.12 -1.01
C TRP A 84 0.96 13.23 0.51
N ALA A 85 1.94 13.99 0.99
CA ALA A 85 2.09 14.24 2.43
C ALA A 85 0.89 15.01 3.01
N GLN A 86 0.36 16.01 2.29
CA GLN A 86 -0.84 16.73 2.69
C GLN A 86 -2.09 15.86 2.61
N PHE A 87 -2.20 15.00 1.60
CA PHE A 87 -3.25 13.99 1.51
C PHE A 87 -3.24 13.08 2.75
N HIS A 88 -2.09 12.50 3.11
CA HIS A 88 -1.97 11.69 4.34
C HIS A 88 -2.29 12.48 5.61
N ASN A 89 -1.98 13.78 5.64
CA ASN A 89 -2.31 14.66 6.75
C ASN A 89 -3.81 14.97 6.87
N GLY A 90 -4.49 15.12 5.74
CA GLY A 90 -5.95 15.18 5.69
C GLY A 90 -6.60 13.91 6.22
N VAL A 91 -6.11 12.74 5.77
CA VAL A 91 -6.55 11.43 6.29
C VAL A 91 -6.35 11.36 7.81
N ALA A 92 -5.16 11.76 8.29
CA ALA A 92 -4.84 11.76 9.72
C ALA A 92 -5.76 12.67 10.55
N SER A 93 -6.12 13.83 10.01
CA SER A 93 -7.00 14.79 10.68
C SER A 93 -8.43 14.28 10.76
N ALA A 94 -8.92 13.63 9.71
CA ALA A 94 -10.25 13.02 9.70
C ALA A 94 -10.32 11.77 10.61
N LEU A 95 -9.29 10.91 10.60
CA LEU A 95 -9.22 9.73 11.48
C LEU A 95 -9.02 10.10 12.96
N ALA A 96 -8.57 11.33 13.26
CA ALA A 96 -8.45 11.80 14.63
C ALA A 96 -9.81 11.96 15.32
N LEU A 97 -10.86 12.22 14.53
CA LEU A 97 -12.21 12.46 15.00
C LEU A 97 -12.83 11.17 15.58
N ASP A 98 -13.69 11.36 16.57
CA ASP A 98 -14.44 10.28 17.20
C ASP A 98 -15.31 9.54 16.17
N ARG A 99 -15.08 8.23 16.06
CA ARG A 99 -15.68 7.38 15.04
C ARG A 99 -17.21 7.40 15.06
N ASP A 100 -17.78 7.36 16.25
CA ASP A 100 -19.22 7.26 16.45
C ASP A 100 -19.92 8.59 16.14
N GLN A 101 -19.26 9.71 16.44
CA GLN A 101 -19.73 11.03 16.04
C GLN A 101 -19.68 11.18 14.51
N VAL A 102 -18.56 10.85 13.87
CA VAL A 102 -18.40 10.93 12.41
C VAL A 102 -19.51 10.12 11.69
N ALA A 103 -19.89 8.96 12.21
CA ALA A 103 -20.95 8.14 11.61
C ALA A 103 -22.34 8.82 11.61
N ARG A 104 -22.59 9.80 12.49
CA ARG A 104 -23.87 10.54 12.59
C ARG A 104 -23.88 11.84 11.80
N VAL A 105 -22.74 12.27 11.28
CA VAL A 105 -22.61 13.54 10.55
C VAL A 105 -23.34 13.49 9.21
N HIS A 106 -24.06 14.57 8.90
CA HIS A 106 -24.73 14.75 7.63
C HIS A 106 -23.75 15.17 6.50
N ALA A 107 -24.05 14.78 5.26
CA ALA A 107 -23.23 15.12 4.08
C ALA A 107 -22.95 16.63 3.91
N SER A 108 -23.82 17.51 4.42
CA SER A 108 -23.61 18.97 4.38
C SER A 108 -22.35 19.43 5.11
N TRP A 109 -21.93 18.74 6.16
CA TRP A 109 -20.68 19.08 6.87
C TRP A 109 -19.44 18.75 6.02
N VAL A 110 -19.51 17.76 5.14
CA VAL A 110 -18.42 17.47 4.19
C VAL A 110 -18.24 18.65 3.22
N LEU A 111 -19.35 19.25 2.78
CA LEU A 111 -19.33 20.42 1.91
C LEU A 111 -18.82 21.67 2.62
N LEU A 112 -19.13 21.85 3.91
CA LEU A 112 -18.59 22.94 4.72
C LEU A 112 -17.05 22.95 4.72
N ASN A 113 -16.45 21.76 4.65
CA ASN A 113 -15.01 21.57 4.64
C ASN A 113 -14.38 21.65 3.24
N ARG A 114 -15.19 21.75 2.18
CA ARG A 114 -14.68 21.78 0.82
C ARG A 114 -13.87 23.07 0.59
N PRO A 115 -12.65 22.97 0.04
CA PRO A 115 -11.89 24.15 -0.35
C PRO A 115 -12.66 24.95 -1.40
N ALA A 116 -12.56 26.28 -1.34
CA ALA A 116 -13.10 27.18 -2.35
C ALA A 116 -12.58 26.82 -3.75
N ASP A 117 -13.25 27.29 -4.80
CA ASP A 117 -12.81 27.05 -6.16
C ASP A 117 -11.44 27.68 -6.41
N GLU A 118 -10.73 27.14 -7.41
CA GLU A 118 -9.34 27.51 -7.69
C GLU A 118 -9.23 28.99 -8.04
N PRO A 119 -8.30 29.74 -7.41
CA PRO A 119 -8.11 31.14 -7.72
C PRO A 119 -7.68 31.30 -9.19
N VAL A 120 -8.12 32.39 -9.83
CA VAL A 120 -7.70 32.74 -11.18
C VAL A 120 -6.18 32.95 -11.16
N GLY A 121 -5.44 32.08 -11.84
CA GLY A 121 -3.97 32.08 -11.86
C GLY A 121 -3.39 33.28 -12.60
N LEU A 122 -3.45 34.46 -12.00
CA LEU A 122 -2.85 35.67 -12.54
C LEU A 122 -1.31 35.56 -12.47
N PRO A 123 -0.57 36.21 -13.39
CA PRO A 123 0.89 36.22 -13.38
C PRO A 123 1.42 36.75 -12.04
N GLY A 124 2.30 35.98 -11.38
CA GLY A 124 2.82 36.31 -10.05
C GLY A 124 2.06 35.68 -8.86
N GLU A 125 0.98 34.94 -9.11
CA GLU A 125 0.21 34.22 -8.07
C GLU A 125 0.48 32.70 -8.02
N GLU A 126 1.62 32.24 -8.54
CA GLU A 126 1.98 30.82 -8.60
C GLU A 126 1.97 30.14 -7.23
N ASP A 127 2.42 30.85 -6.19
CA ASP A 127 2.38 30.34 -4.81
C ASP A 127 0.95 30.14 -4.31
N LYS A 128 -0.02 31.00 -4.69
CA LYS A 128 -1.43 30.84 -4.32
C LYS A 128 -2.06 29.62 -4.99
N VAL A 129 -1.74 29.39 -6.27
CA VAL A 129 -2.19 28.20 -7.02
C VAL A 129 -1.62 26.92 -6.38
N ARG A 130 -0.32 26.93 -6.04
CA ARG A 130 0.31 25.79 -5.34
C ARG A 130 -0.36 25.54 -3.99
N ASP A 131 -0.54 26.58 -3.18
CA ASP A 131 -1.17 26.45 -1.85
C ASP A 131 -2.62 25.95 -1.95
N HIS A 132 -3.35 26.36 -3.00
CA HIS A 132 -4.69 25.85 -3.29
C HIS A 132 -4.68 24.34 -3.63
N ARG A 133 -3.74 23.88 -4.46
CA ARG A 133 -3.56 22.45 -4.76
C ARG A 133 -3.22 21.63 -3.52
N LEU A 134 -2.39 22.16 -2.62
CA LEU A 134 -2.07 21.52 -1.34
C LEU A 134 -3.31 21.42 -0.43
N LEU A 135 -4.16 22.45 -0.42
CA LEU A 135 -5.41 22.44 0.32
C LEU A 135 -6.39 21.41 -0.27
N ARG A 136 -6.49 21.31 -1.60
CA ARG A 136 -7.26 20.26 -2.28
C ARG A 136 -6.76 18.86 -1.96
N ALA A 137 -5.45 18.63 -2.02
CA ALA A 137 -4.85 17.35 -1.65
C ALA A 137 -5.16 16.98 -0.19
N SER A 138 -5.09 17.95 0.72
CA SER A 138 -5.51 17.77 2.12
C SER A 138 -6.99 17.40 2.24
N HIS A 139 -7.88 18.12 1.57
CA HIS A 139 -9.32 17.81 1.57
C HIS A 139 -9.63 16.43 0.99
N ALA A 140 -8.96 16.06 -0.10
CA ALA A 140 -9.05 14.72 -0.68
C ALA A 140 -8.69 13.63 0.33
N GLY A 141 -7.67 13.88 1.16
CA GLY A 141 -7.32 13.02 2.28
C GLY A 141 -8.41 12.97 3.36
N VAL A 142 -9.03 14.11 3.70
CA VAL A 142 -10.16 14.16 4.63
C VAL A 142 -11.32 13.28 4.14
N LEU A 143 -11.65 13.31 2.84
CA LEU A 143 -12.68 12.44 2.26
C LEU A 143 -12.38 10.96 2.48
N LEU A 144 -11.16 10.51 2.19
CA LEU A 144 -10.77 9.12 2.46
C LEU A 144 -10.84 8.79 3.95
N GLY A 145 -10.31 9.67 4.81
CA GLY A 145 -10.31 9.47 6.26
C GLY A 145 -11.72 9.39 6.85
N LEU A 146 -12.68 10.18 6.35
CA LEU A 146 -14.08 10.09 6.75
C LEU A 146 -14.68 8.73 6.37
N GLY A 147 -14.40 8.23 5.16
CA GLY A 147 -14.85 6.91 4.72
C GLY A 147 -14.26 5.76 5.54
N LEU A 148 -13.01 5.90 6.00
CA LEU A 148 -12.35 4.93 6.87
C LEU A 148 -12.85 5.00 8.33
N ALA A 149 -13.15 6.19 8.84
CA ALA A 149 -13.70 6.38 10.17
C ALA A 149 -15.12 5.79 10.26
N GLY A 150 -15.99 6.08 9.30
CA GLY A 150 -17.35 5.58 9.36
C GLY A 150 -18.19 5.87 8.14
N ALA A 151 -19.26 5.08 8.02
CA ALA A 151 -20.08 5.01 6.82
C ALA A 151 -21.00 6.24 6.60
N GLY A 152 -21.12 7.16 7.55
CA GLY A 152 -22.18 8.18 7.59
C GLY A 152 -22.18 9.18 6.43
N PRO A 153 -21.30 10.19 6.46
CA PRO A 153 -21.45 11.38 5.62
C PRO A 153 -21.31 11.07 4.12
N LEU A 154 -20.42 10.14 3.76
CA LEU A 154 -20.19 9.79 2.34
C LEU A 154 -21.27 8.89 1.74
N ARG A 155 -21.97 8.06 2.53
CA ARG A 155 -23.11 7.26 2.01
C ARG A 155 -24.37 8.10 1.80
N THR A 156 -24.56 9.12 2.62
CA THR A 156 -25.72 10.04 2.52
C THR A 156 -25.52 11.13 1.47
N LEU A 157 -24.35 11.18 0.83
CA LEU A 157 -23.99 12.24 -0.09
C LEU A 157 -24.77 12.11 -1.41
N PRO A 158 -25.57 13.11 -1.80
CA PRO A 158 -26.38 13.02 -3.00
C PRO A 158 -25.51 13.02 -4.27
N PRO A 159 -25.95 12.36 -5.36
CA PRO A 159 -25.13 12.17 -6.57
C PRO A 159 -24.60 13.46 -7.21
N TRP A 160 -25.37 14.55 -7.13
CA TRP A 160 -24.93 15.84 -7.68
C TRP A 160 -23.75 16.45 -6.89
N GLN A 161 -23.67 16.22 -5.58
CA GLN A 161 -22.51 16.63 -4.78
C GLN A 161 -21.30 15.75 -5.09
N ALA A 162 -21.52 14.45 -5.32
CA ALA A 162 -20.46 13.54 -5.73
C ALA A 162 -19.87 13.98 -7.08
N PHE A 163 -20.73 14.42 -8.01
CA PHE A 163 -20.31 14.94 -9.30
C PHE A 163 -19.40 16.17 -9.16
N GLN A 164 -19.65 17.07 -8.20
CA GLN A 164 -18.80 18.25 -8.02
C GLN A 164 -17.35 17.92 -7.61
N TYR A 165 -17.13 16.80 -6.91
CA TYR A 165 -15.78 16.34 -6.59
C TYR A 165 -15.09 15.67 -7.77
N LEU A 166 -15.86 14.92 -8.58
CA LEU A 166 -15.33 14.17 -9.72
C LEU A 166 -15.17 15.02 -11.00
N SER A 167 -15.97 16.08 -11.16
CA SER A 167 -15.95 16.95 -12.34
C SER A 167 -14.65 17.74 -12.46
N ALA A 168 -13.97 18.00 -11.33
CA ALA A 168 -12.71 18.74 -11.29
C ALA A 168 -11.53 17.97 -11.92
N ARG A 169 -11.67 16.65 -12.18
CA ARG A 169 -10.64 15.76 -12.75
C ARG A 169 -9.30 15.76 -11.99
N ASP A 170 -9.27 16.23 -10.75
CA ASP A 170 -8.10 16.11 -9.90
C ASP A 170 -7.91 14.67 -9.44
N GLY A 171 -6.72 14.12 -9.68
CA GLY A 171 -6.40 12.73 -9.41
C GLY A 171 -6.48 12.38 -7.93
N LEU A 172 -5.96 13.22 -7.04
CA LEU A 172 -5.97 12.94 -5.59
C LEU A 172 -7.39 13.06 -5.02
N THR A 173 -8.15 14.08 -5.41
CA THR A 173 -9.56 14.22 -5.03
C THR A 173 -10.38 13.01 -5.47
N SER A 174 -10.19 12.55 -6.70
CA SER A 174 -10.89 11.36 -7.22
C SER A 174 -10.50 10.10 -6.45
N VAL A 175 -9.21 9.87 -6.19
CA VAL A 175 -8.73 8.74 -5.38
C VAL A 175 -9.31 8.76 -3.97
N GLY A 176 -9.24 9.91 -3.28
CA GLY A 176 -9.73 10.04 -1.91
C GLY A 176 -11.24 9.86 -1.80
N PHE A 177 -12.00 10.44 -2.73
CA PHE A 177 -13.45 10.32 -2.75
C PHE A 177 -13.93 8.90 -3.12
N LEU A 178 -13.37 8.28 -4.16
CA LEU A 178 -13.77 6.93 -4.59
C LEU A 178 -13.41 5.87 -3.55
N LEU A 179 -12.20 5.93 -2.97
CA LEU A 179 -11.83 5.00 -1.90
C LEU A 179 -12.61 5.27 -0.62
N GLY A 180 -12.84 6.53 -0.26
CA GLY A 180 -13.64 6.91 0.90
C GLY A 180 -15.08 6.40 0.81
N THR A 181 -15.74 6.60 -0.33
CA THR A 181 -17.10 6.07 -0.59
C THR A 181 -17.13 4.54 -0.59
N ALA A 182 -16.12 3.88 -1.17
CA ALA A 182 -16.00 2.43 -1.17
C ALA A 182 -15.78 1.84 0.25
N CYS A 183 -14.94 2.47 1.07
CA CYS A 183 -14.72 2.07 2.47
C CYS A 183 -16.00 2.25 3.29
N ALA A 184 -16.72 3.35 3.08
CA ALA A 184 -18.00 3.60 3.74
C ALA A 184 -19.07 2.53 3.40
N ALA A 185 -19.05 2.02 2.16
CA ALA A 185 -19.96 1.00 1.64
C ALA A 185 -19.37 -0.42 1.65
N GLN A 186 -18.35 -0.68 2.48
CA GLN A 186 -17.64 -1.96 2.48
C GLN A 186 -18.59 -3.13 2.78
N GLY A 187 -18.61 -4.12 1.87
CA GLY A 187 -19.42 -5.34 2.01
C GLY A 187 -20.94 -5.12 1.94
N THR A 188 -21.43 -3.91 1.65
CA THR A 188 -22.87 -3.64 1.60
C THR A 188 -23.47 -3.89 0.22
N GLY A 189 -22.65 -3.94 -0.84
CA GLY A 189 -23.13 -4.02 -2.23
C GLY A 189 -23.94 -2.80 -2.65
N ASP A 190 -23.66 -1.61 -2.11
CA ASP A 190 -24.41 -0.39 -2.40
C ASP A 190 -24.34 -0.02 -3.89
N ALA A 191 -25.52 0.07 -4.52
CA ALA A 191 -25.66 0.37 -5.95
C ALA A 191 -25.18 1.78 -6.29
N GLN A 192 -25.33 2.77 -5.38
CA GLN A 192 -24.87 4.15 -5.61
C GLN A 192 -23.34 4.20 -5.68
N ALA A 193 -22.66 3.66 -4.66
CA ALA A 193 -21.20 3.55 -4.64
C ALA A 193 -20.68 2.74 -5.83
N ALA A 194 -21.27 1.58 -6.11
CA ALA A 194 -20.88 0.74 -7.25
C ALA A 194 -21.02 1.47 -8.59
N LYS A 195 -22.10 2.25 -8.79
CA LYS A 195 -22.30 3.04 -10.00
C LYS A 195 -21.23 4.10 -10.17
N LEU A 196 -20.89 4.85 -9.11
CA LEU A 196 -19.81 5.84 -9.15
C LEU A 196 -18.47 5.19 -9.52
N LEU A 197 -18.11 4.07 -8.89
CA LEU A 197 -16.88 3.35 -9.19
C LEU A 197 -16.84 2.80 -10.62
N SER A 198 -17.98 2.30 -11.12
CA SER A 198 -18.06 1.70 -12.47
C SER A 198 -17.74 2.68 -13.60
N LEU A 199 -17.96 3.99 -13.39
CA LEU A 199 -17.63 5.04 -14.36
C LEU A 199 -16.13 5.18 -14.59
N HIS A 200 -15.30 4.60 -13.72
CA HIS A 200 -13.85 4.70 -13.77
C HIS A 200 -13.16 3.37 -14.13
N ILE A 201 -13.93 2.31 -14.43
CA ILE A 201 -13.43 0.97 -14.77
C ILE A 201 -13.73 0.67 -16.25
N PRO A 202 -12.71 0.51 -17.11
CA PRO A 202 -12.89 0.34 -18.54
C PRO A 202 -13.87 -0.79 -18.94
N SER A 203 -13.78 -1.97 -18.33
CA SER A 203 -14.65 -3.12 -18.66
C SER A 203 -16.13 -2.92 -18.30
N LEU A 204 -16.47 -1.89 -17.51
CA LEU A 204 -17.85 -1.57 -17.13
C LEU A 204 -18.45 -0.43 -17.96
N LEU A 205 -17.64 0.23 -18.78
CA LEU A 205 -18.09 1.33 -19.62
C LEU A 205 -18.74 0.80 -20.92
N PRO A 206 -19.72 1.54 -21.49
CA PRO A 206 -20.20 1.29 -22.84
C PRO A 206 -19.06 1.34 -23.87
N ALA A 207 -19.18 0.56 -24.95
CA ALA A 207 -18.19 0.53 -26.02
C ALA A 207 -17.91 1.95 -26.56
N GLY A 208 -16.63 2.31 -26.73
CA GLY A 208 -16.18 3.62 -27.19
C GLY A 208 -16.08 4.72 -26.12
N ALA A 209 -16.68 4.54 -24.92
CA ALA A 209 -16.60 5.55 -23.86
C ALA A 209 -15.24 5.57 -23.13
N SER A 210 -14.50 4.45 -23.15
CA SER A 210 -13.20 4.31 -22.49
C SER A 210 -12.11 5.18 -23.10
N GLU A 211 -12.14 5.40 -24.43
CA GLU A 211 -11.16 6.21 -25.16
C GLU A 211 -11.32 7.71 -24.88
N LEU A 212 -12.52 8.14 -24.52
CA LEU A 212 -12.84 9.54 -24.19
C LEU A 212 -12.50 9.90 -22.74
N MET A 213 -12.31 8.91 -21.87
CA MET A 213 -12.02 9.10 -20.45
C MET A 213 -10.51 8.96 -20.16
N LEU A 214 -9.79 10.06 -20.40
CA LEU A 214 -8.43 10.30 -19.90
C LEU A 214 -8.45 10.44 -18.37
N LEU A 215 -8.53 9.31 -17.66
CA LEU A 215 -8.48 9.22 -16.21
C LEU A 215 -7.05 8.89 -15.75
N SER A 216 -6.65 9.43 -14.61
CA SER A 216 -5.36 9.06 -14.02
C SER A 216 -5.34 7.59 -13.60
N HIS A 217 -4.19 6.92 -13.75
CA HIS A 217 -4.02 5.51 -13.37
C HIS A 217 -4.35 5.26 -11.89
N GLY A 218 -4.00 6.21 -11.01
CA GLY A 218 -4.37 6.16 -9.59
C GLY A 218 -5.89 6.14 -9.37
N THR A 219 -6.66 6.90 -10.15
CA THR A 219 -8.13 6.91 -10.07
C THR A 219 -8.73 5.57 -10.49
N ARG A 220 -8.21 4.98 -11.57
CA ARG A 220 -8.65 3.65 -12.03
C ARG A 220 -8.33 2.57 -10.99
N ALA A 221 -7.11 2.60 -10.43
CA ALA A 221 -6.69 1.66 -9.39
C ALA A 221 -7.55 1.78 -8.12
N ALA A 222 -7.81 3.02 -7.67
CA ALA A 222 -8.72 3.33 -6.58
C ALA A 222 -10.14 2.82 -6.84
N ALA A 223 -10.67 3.01 -8.05
CA ALA A 223 -11.99 2.54 -8.43
C ALA A 223 -12.08 1.00 -8.42
N MET A 224 -11.07 0.33 -8.98
CA MET A 224 -11.01 -1.13 -9.03
C MET A 224 -10.92 -1.76 -7.64
N LEU A 225 -10.01 -1.25 -6.79
CA LEU A 225 -9.91 -1.68 -5.40
C LEU A 225 -11.20 -1.39 -4.62
N GLY A 226 -11.76 -0.20 -4.82
CA GLY A 226 -13.03 0.22 -4.23
C GLY A 226 -14.20 -0.71 -4.58
N LEU A 227 -14.28 -1.16 -5.84
CA LEU A 227 -15.29 -2.13 -6.26
C LEU A 227 -15.17 -3.44 -5.48
N GLY A 228 -13.94 -3.91 -5.27
CA GLY A 228 -13.66 -5.08 -4.44
C GLY A 228 -14.04 -4.89 -2.97
N LEU A 229 -13.90 -3.69 -2.41
CA LEU A 229 -14.33 -3.36 -1.05
C LEU A 229 -15.86 -3.36 -0.91
N VAL A 230 -16.58 -2.72 -1.85
CA VAL A 230 -18.05 -2.62 -1.82
C VAL A 230 -18.71 -4.00 -1.88
N TYR A 231 -18.18 -4.89 -2.72
CA TYR A 231 -18.68 -6.25 -2.90
C TYR A 231 -17.83 -7.30 -2.16
N ALA A 232 -17.08 -6.88 -1.13
CA ALA A 232 -16.23 -7.79 -0.36
C ALA A 232 -17.06 -8.98 0.16
N ARG A 233 -16.59 -10.20 -0.08
CA ARG A 233 -17.22 -11.47 0.29
C ARG A 233 -18.59 -11.76 -0.33
N SER A 234 -19.05 -10.97 -1.31
CA SER A 234 -20.40 -11.14 -1.86
C SER A 234 -20.49 -12.24 -2.92
N GLN A 235 -19.35 -12.73 -3.44
CA GLN A 235 -19.28 -13.65 -4.59
C GLN A 235 -20.14 -13.18 -5.78
N ASN A 236 -20.25 -11.86 -6.00
CA ASN A 236 -21.03 -11.34 -7.12
C ASN A 236 -20.33 -11.71 -8.44
N ARG A 237 -20.91 -12.70 -9.12
CA ARG A 237 -20.37 -13.29 -10.35
C ARG A 237 -19.92 -12.25 -11.37
N ARG A 238 -20.78 -11.28 -11.68
CA ARG A 238 -20.49 -10.25 -12.70
C ARG A 238 -19.26 -9.43 -12.30
N MET A 239 -19.11 -9.09 -11.03
CA MET A 239 -17.97 -8.31 -10.55
C MET A 239 -16.68 -9.14 -10.53
N VAL A 240 -16.79 -10.44 -10.25
CA VAL A 240 -15.66 -11.39 -10.33
C VAL A 240 -15.16 -11.52 -11.77
N GLU A 241 -16.06 -11.70 -12.74
CA GLU A 241 -15.73 -11.75 -14.17
C GLU A 241 -15.07 -10.45 -14.65
N VAL A 242 -15.60 -9.29 -14.22
CA VAL A 242 -15.00 -7.98 -14.52
C VAL A 242 -13.59 -7.88 -13.95
N ALA A 243 -13.39 -8.28 -12.68
CA ALA A 243 -12.08 -8.23 -12.05
C ALA A 243 -11.06 -9.18 -12.71
N LEU A 244 -11.48 -10.39 -13.08
CA LEU A 244 -10.67 -11.34 -13.86
C LEU A 244 -10.31 -10.77 -15.23
N ARG A 245 -11.28 -10.15 -15.92
CA ARG A 245 -11.06 -9.53 -17.23
C ARG A 245 -10.04 -8.39 -17.11
N GLU A 246 -10.22 -7.46 -16.19
CA GLU A 246 -9.28 -6.36 -15.95
C GLU A 246 -7.87 -6.88 -15.62
N LEU A 247 -7.78 -7.89 -14.75
CA LEU A 247 -6.49 -8.52 -14.41
C LEU A 247 -5.83 -9.18 -15.63
N SER A 248 -6.60 -9.84 -16.49
CA SER A 248 -6.09 -10.44 -17.72
C SER A 248 -5.65 -9.40 -18.75
N MET A 249 -6.40 -8.31 -18.91
CA MET A 249 -6.09 -7.21 -19.83
C MET A 249 -4.78 -6.51 -19.45
N CYS A 250 -4.53 -6.36 -18.14
CA CYS A 250 -3.25 -5.85 -17.63
C CYS A 250 -2.05 -6.69 -18.04
N ARG A 251 -2.23 -7.94 -18.46
CA ARG A 251 -1.14 -8.84 -18.86
C ARG A 251 -1.02 -8.94 -20.37
N THR A 252 -2.12 -8.81 -21.12
CA THR A 252 -2.15 -8.98 -22.57
C THR A 252 -2.07 -7.68 -23.35
N ALA A 253 -2.31 -6.52 -22.72
CA ALA A 253 -2.20 -5.24 -23.43
C ALA A 253 -0.77 -5.09 -23.98
N PRO A 254 -0.60 -4.83 -25.29
CA PRO A 254 0.71 -4.56 -25.86
C PRO A 254 1.35 -3.44 -25.05
N ALA A 255 2.66 -3.53 -24.80
CA ALA A 255 3.42 -2.36 -24.41
C ALA A 255 3.24 -1.37 -25.57
N GLU A 256 2.32 -0.42 -25.46
CA GLU A 256 2.19 0.63 -26.46
C GLU A 256 3.58 1.26 -26.64
N ASP A 257 3.96 1.52 -27.89
CA ASP A 257 5.25 2.08 -28.34
C ASP A 257 5.56 3.44 -27.70
N HIS A 258 5.83 3.47 -26.40
CA HIS A 258 6.41 4.59 -25.67
C HIS A 258 7.90 4.29 -25.42
N SER A 259 8.54 3.63 -26.38
CA SER A 259 9.99 3.46 -26.43
C SER A 259 10.66 4.80 -26.76
N ALA A 260 10.83 5.67 -25.76
CA ALA A 260 11.84 6.72 -25.79
C ALA A 260 12.02 7.36 -24.41
N ARG A 261 12.65 6.64 -23.46
CA ARG A 261 13.67 7.17 -22.52
C ARG A 261 14.11 6.07 -21.55
N LEU A 262 15.29 5.50 -21.81
CA LEU A 262 16.00 4.59 -20.90
C LEU A 262 16.70 5.34 -19.76
N ASP A 263 15.98 6.16 -19.00
CA ASP A 263 16.50 6.81 -17.79
C ASP A 263 15.36 7.01 -16.78
N ASP A 264 15.51 6.39 -15.59
CA ASP A 264 14.54 6.22 -14.51
C ASP A 264 13.32 5.33 -14.83
N ALA A 265 12.89 4.51 -13.85
CA ALA A 265 11.75 3.58 -13.99
C ALA A 265 10.55 4.28 -14.65
N ASP A 266 10.13 3.80 -15.83
CA ASP A 266 9.08 4.45 -16.61
C ASP A 266 7.81 4.60 -15.75
N PRO A 267 7.30 5.83 -15.53
CA PRO A 267 6.13 6.07 -14.69
C PRO A 267 4.86 5.37 -15.22
N ALA A 268 4.86 5.01 -16.51
CA ALA A 268 3.80 4.22 -17.16
C ALA A 268 3.80 2.75 -16.71
N GLU A 269 4.98 2.12 -16.56
CA GLU A 269 5.12 0.72 -16.14
C GLU A 269 4.68 0.56 -14.67
N SER A 270 5.14 1.46 -13.79
CA SER A 270 4.71 1.54 -12.37
C SER A 270 3.19 1.73 -12.22
N SER A 271 2.57 2.44 -13.16
CA SER A 271 1.12 2.70 -13.15
C SER A 271 0.28 1.48 -13.54
N ARG A 272 0.78 0.66 -14.49
CA ARG A 272 0.15 -0.60 -14.91
C ARG A 272 0.21 -1.65 -13.81
N GLU A 273 1.36 -1.76 -13.14
CA GLU A 273 1.55 -2.66 -12.00
C GLU A 273 0.63 -2.32 -10.82
N CYS A 274 0.50 -1.04 -10.50
CA CYS A 274 -0.42 -0.55 -9.46
C CYS A 274 -1.87 -0.96 -9.75
N TYR A 275 -2.31 -0.82 -11.00
CA TYR A 275 -3.65 -1.22 -11.42
C TYR A 275 -3.83 -2.74 -11.40
N ALA A 276 -2.86 -3.52 -11.90
CA ALA A 276 -2.89 -4.99 -11.87
C ALA A 276 -2.96 -5.54 -10.44
N LEU A 277 -2.16 -4.98 -9.52
CA LEU A 277 -2.20 -5.33 -8.10
C LEU A 277 -3.55 -4.97 -7.48
N SER A 278 -4.10 -3.79 -7.81
CA SER A 278 -5.42 -3.36 -7.33
C SER A 278 -6.55 -4.26 -7.84
N ALA A 279 -6.50 -4.70 -9.10
CA ALA A 279 -7.43 -5.67 -9.66
C ALA A 279 -7.32 -7.04 -8.98
N GLY A 280 -6.08 -7.50 -8.69
CA GLY A 280 -5.82 -8.72 -7.94
C GLY A 280 -6.39 -8.68 -6.51
N PHE A 281 -6.16 -7.58 -5.80
CA PHE A 281 -6.77 -7.33 -4.49
C PHE A 281 -8.29 -7.28 -4.56
N ALA A 282 -8.85 -6.57 -5.53
CA ALA A 282 -10.29 -6.47 -5.70
C ALA A 282 -10.93 -7.85 -5.91
N LEU A 283 -10.36 -8.66 -6.82
CA LEU A 283 -10.77 -10.04 -7.04
C LEU A 283 -10.65 -10.86 -5.74
N GLY A 284 -9.52 -10.77 -5.05
CA GLY A 284 -9.30 -11.44 -3.77
C GLY A 284 -10.32 -11.06 -2.69
N LEU A 285 -10.72 -9.79 -2.63
CA LEU A 285 -11.71 -9.27 -1.68
C LEU A 285 -13.13 -9.77 -2.01
N LEU A 286 -13.50 -9.85 -3.30
CA LEU A 286 -14.80 -10.36 -3.76
C LEU A 286 -15.05 -11.80 -3.30
N VAL A 287 -14.02 -12.66 -3.35
CA VAL A 287 -14.08 -14.09 -2.98
C VAL A 287 -13.31 -14.41 -1.69
N LEU A 288 -13.08 -13.42 -0.83
CA LEU A 288 -12.20 -13.51 0.33
C LEU A 288 -12.49 -14.71 1.24
N GLY A 289 -11.54 -15.66 1.30
CA GLY A 289 -11.62 -16.89 2.09
C GLY A 289 -12.71 -17.88 1.65
N GLN A 290 -13.28 -17.71 0.46
CA GLN A 290 -14.39 -18.52 -0.05
C GLN A 290 -14.01 -19.35 -1.29
N GLY A 291 -12.72 -19.47 -1.61
CA GLY A 291 -12.24 -20.16 -2.82
C GLY A 291 -12.60 -21.64 -2.93
N GLN A 292 -12.93 -22.32 -1.81
CA GLN A 292 -13.44 -23.70 -1.82
C GLN A 292 -14.98 -23.77 -1.97
N ARG A 293 -15.70 -22.68 -1.67
CA ARG A 293 -17.17 -22.60 -1.61
C ARG A 293 -17.70 -21.79 -2.79
N THR A 294 -17.32 -22.17 -4.00
CA THR A 294 -17.63 -21.44 -5.23
C THR A 294 -18.69 -22.14 -6.06
N GLU A 295 -19.85 -22.47 -5.48
CA GLU A 295 -20.94 -23.10 -6.24
C GLU A 295 -21.42 -22.19 -7.39
N THR A 296 -21.48 -20.88 -7.14
CA THR A 296 -21.90 -19.85 -8.11
C THR A 296 -20.83 -19.49 -9.15
N LEU A 297 -19.56 -19.89 -8.91
CA LEU A 297 -18.39 -19.53 -9.72
C LEU A 297 -17.63 -20.78 -10.21
N ALA A 298 -18.24 -21.97 -10.11
CA ALA A 298 -17.57 -23.24 -10.38
C ALA A 298 -17.03 -23.32 -11.82
N ASP A 299 -17.77 -22.77 -12.77
CA ASP A 299 -17.41 -22.70 -14.19
C ASP A 299 -16.20 -21.79 -14.47
N LEU A 300 -15.96 -20.78 -13.64
CA LEU A 300 -14.81 -19.87 -13.80
C LEU A 300 -13.48 -20.55 -13.44
N ASN A 301 -13.50 -21.70 -12.75
CA ASN A 301 -12.32 -22.45 -12.33
C ASN A 301 -11.22 -21.53 -11.77
N LEU A 302 -11.58 -20.70 -10.79
CA LEU A 302 -10.74 -19.61 -10.25
C LEU A 302 -9.32 -20.06 -9.89
N LEU A 303 -9.18 -21.26 -9.34
CA LEU A 303 -7.88 -21.83 -8.99
C LEU A 303 -6.99 -22.03 -10.22
N ASP A 304 -7.51 -22.67 -11.27
CA ASP A 304 -6.73 -22.98 -12.47
C ASP A 304 -6.49 -21.73 -13.32
N THR A 305 -7.48 -20.84 -13.43
CA THR A 305 -7.31 -19.57 -14.16
C THR A 305 -6.25 -18.67 -13.52
N LEU A 306 -6.29 -18.48 -12.20
CA LEU A 306 -5.27 -17.73 -11.46
C LEU A 306 -3.91 -18.44 -11.47
N SER A 307 -3.88 -19.76 -11.34
CA SER A 307 -2.63 -20.52 -11.41
C SER A 307 -1.98 -20.43 -12.79
N ALA A 308 -2.77 -20.52 -13.85
CA ALA A 308 -2.30 -20.31 -15.21
C ALA A 308 -1.76 -18.89 -15.40
N MET A 309 -2.36 -17.89 -14.73
CA MET A 309 -1.80 -16.55 -14.74
C MET A 309 -0.44 -16.49 -14.02
N VAL A 310 -0.32 -17.03 -12.80
CA VAL A 310 0.93 -17.03 -12.02
C VAL A 310 2.07 -17.82 -12.70
N GLY A 311 1.75 -18.87 -13.46
CA GLY A 311 2.73 -19.79 -14.05
C GLY A 311 3.09 -19.54 -15.52
N ARG A 312 2.40 -18.63 -16.22
CA ARG A 312 2.71 -18.30 -17.63
C ARG A 312 4.01 -17.51 -17.71
N THR A 313 5.14 -18.21 -17.69
CA THR A 313 6.29 -17.85 -18.52
C THR A 313 5.91 -18.18 -19.98
N VAL A 314 6.24 -17.31 -20.92
CA VAL A 314 5.73 -17.26 -22.31
C VAL A 314 6.01 -18.51 -23.20
N GLY A 315 6.44 -19.65 -22.65
CA GLY A 315 6.73 -20.87 -23.43
C GLY A 315 5.57 -21.84 -23.67
N ALA A 316 4.47 -21.77 -22.91
CA ALA A 316 3.48 -22.88 -22.87
C ALA A 316 2.28 -22.76 -23.82
N VAL A 317 2.10 -21.64 -24.54
CA VAL A 317 1.01 -21.49 -25.52
C VAL A 317 1.31 -22.20 -26.85
N GLY A 318 2.58 -22.54 -27.12
CA GLY A 318 2.98 -23.27 -28.32
C GLY A 318 2.65 -24.77 -28.31
N ALA A 319 2.43 -25.39 -27.14
CA ALA A 319 2.27 -26.85 -27.04
C ALA A 319 0.81 -27.32 -26.90
N GLU A 320 -0.11 -26.47 -26.46
CA GLU A 320 -1.53 -26.84 -26.30
C GLU A 320 -2.40 -26.44 -27.50
N SER A 321 -2.01 -25.44 -28.29
CA SER A 321 -2.77 -25.03 -29.48
C SER A 321 -2.61 -25.98 -30.68
N GLU A 322 -1.64 -26.89 -30.68
CA GLU A 322 -1.48 -27.89 -31.75
C GLU A 322 -2.37 -29.13 -31.56
N ARG A 323 -2.97 -29.34 -30.38
CA ARG A 323 -3.82 -30.52 -30.12
C ARG A 323 -5.30 -30.32 -30.42
N THR A 324 -5.77 -29.09 -30.55
CA THR A 324 -7.16 -28.78 -30.92
C THR A 324 -7.17 -28.06 -32.27
N GLY A 325 -7.23 -28.84 -33.35
CA GLY A 325 -7.23 -28.38 -34.75
C GLY A 325 -8.42 -27.50 -35.13
N ARG A 326 -8.48 -26.28 -34.59
CA ARG A 326 -9.37 -25.21 -35.05
C ARG A 326 -8.51 -24.12 -35.71
N PRO A 327 -8.53 -23.97 -37.03
CA PRO A 327 -7.86 -22.87 -37.70
C PRO A 327 -8.78 -21.64 -37.62
N GLY A 328 -8.38 -20.63 -36.85
CA GLY A 328 -9.12 -19.37 -36.80
C GLY A 328 -8.69 -18.45 -35.66
N SER A 329 -7.85 -17.48 -35.99
CA SER A 329 -7.58 -16.24 -35.24
C SER A 329 -6.80 -16.36 -33.92
N ALA A 330 -5.46 -16.32 -34.02
CA ALA A 330 -4.61 -15.56 -33.11
C ALA A 330 -3.22 -15.39 -33.74
N MET A 331 -2.87 -14.17 -34.11
CA MET A 331 -1.49 -13.76 -34.38
C MET A 331 -0.63 -13.99 -33.13
N PRO A 332 0.68 -14.29 -33.25
CA PRO A 332 1.56 -14.51 -32.10
C PRO A 332 1.79 -13.17 -31.38
N SER A 333 0.95 -12.83 -30.40
CA SER A 333 1.04 -11.55 -29.72
C SER A 333 2.01 -11.60 -28.53
N ALA A 334 3.03 -10.76 -28.63
CA ALA A 334 3.69 -10.02 -27.56
C ALA A 334 4.30 -10.82 -26.39
N HIS A 335 5.61 -10.65 -26.23
CA HIS A 335 6.38 -11.08 -25.07
C HIS A 335 5.80 -10.49 -23.77
N ALA A 336 4.98 -11.25 -23.06
CA ALA A 336 4.64 -10.92 -21.68
C ALA A 336 5.89 -11.13 -20.82
N MET A 337 6.50 -10.03 -20.38
CA MET A 337 7.68 -10.07 -19.50
C MET A 337 7.33 -10.79 -18.19
N PRO A 338 8.05 -11.86 -17.80
CA PRO A 338 7.99 -12.39 -16.43
C PRO A 338 8.40 -11.28 -15.46
N GLY A 339 7.54 -10.89 -14.52
CA GLY A 339 7.79 -9.71 -13.68
C GLY A 339 6.61 -9.33 -12.78
N VAL A 340 6.68 -8.12 -12.21
CA VAL A 340 5.75 -7.52 -11.21
C VAL A 340 4.26 -7.65 -11.56
N SER A 341 3.92 -7.87 -12.83
CA SER A 341 2.56 -8.22 -13.31
C SER A 341 1.98 -9.50 -12.68
N ASP A 342 2.80 -10.40 -12.13
CA ASP A 342 2.36 -11.63 -11.50
C ASP A 342 1.89 -11.42 -10.03
N LEU A 343 2.12 -10.23 -9.45
CA LEU A 343 1.70 -9.93 -8.08
C LEU A 343 0.17 -9.88 -7.92
N GLY A 344 -0.55 -9.37 -8.92
CA GLY A 344 -2.01 -9.32 -8.90
C GLY A 344 -2.66 -10.71 -8.80
N PRO A 345 -2.33 -11.66 -9.69
CA PRO A 345 -2.81 -13.04 -9.60
C PRO A 345 -2.38 -13.75 -8.31
N VAL A 346 -1.15 -13.54 -7.82
CA VAL A 346 -0.68 -14.09 -6.53
C VAL A 346 -1.52 -13.58 -5.36
N ALA A 347 -1.78 -12.28 -5.30
CA ALA A 347 -2.62 -11.66 -4.27
C ALA A 347 -4.06 -12.17 -4.33
N ALA A 348 -4.65 -12.24 -5.53
CA ALA A 348 -6.00 -12.76 -5.74
C ALA A 348 -6.13 -14.22 -5.27
N LEU A 349 -5.18 -15.08 -5.66
CA LEU A 349 -5.19 -16.49 -5.28
C LEU A 349 -5.01 -16.66 -3.75
N GLY A 350 -4.08 -15.91 -3.16
CA GLY A 350 -3.86 -15.89 -1.72
C GLY A 350 -5.10 -15.51 -0.92
N LEU A 351 -5.75 -14.41 -1.31
CA LEU A 351 -6.93 -13.89 -0.63
C LEU A 351 -8.18 -14.76 -0.85
N ALA A 352 -8.34 -15.34 -2.04
CA ALA A 352 -9.45 -16.26 -2.32
C ALA A 352 -9.44 -17.48 -1.38
N PHE A 353 -8.25 -18.01 -1.07
CA PHE A 353 -8.07 -19.20 -0.22
C PHE A 353 -7.57 -18.86 1.20
N LEU A 354 -7.66 -17.60 1.62
CA LEU A 354 -7.19 -17.11 2.93
C LEU A 354 -7.77 -17.91 4.09
N GLY A 355 -6.91 -18.44 4.97
CA GLY A 355 -7.32 -19.18 6.17
C GLY A 355 -8.07 -20.49 5.89
N THR A 356 -8.05 -20.99 4.64
CA THR A 356 -8.81 -22.20 4.27
C THR A 356 -8.00 -23.50 4.43
N ASN A 357 -6.69 -23.40 4.68
CA ASN A 357 -5.75 -24.53 4.76
C ASN A 357 -5.79 -25.47 3.53
N TYR A 358 -6.19 -24.93 2.37
CA TYR A 358 -6.33 -25.68 1.13
C TYR A 358 -4.98 -25.94 0.48
N ARG A 359 -4.43 -27.13 0.71
CA ARG A 359 -3.10 -27.54 0.21
C ARG A 359 -2.93 -27.38 -1.30
N PRO A 360 -3.91 -27.71 -2.17
CA PRO A 360 -3.74 -27.52 -3.61
C PRO A 360 -3.50 -26.07 -4.01
N ALA A 361 -4.23 -25.10 -3.43
CA ALA A 361 -3.97 -23.68 -3.68
C ALA A 361 -2.60 -23.23 -3.14
N ALA A 362 -2.23 -23.67 -1.94
CA ALA A 362 -0.92 -23.39 -1.37
C ALA A 362 0.23 -23.96 -2.23
N HIS A 363 0.03 -25.11 -2.86
CA HIS A 363 1.02 -25.73 -3.77
C HIS A 363 1.19 -24.93 -5.07
N ARG A 364 0.13 -24.30 -5.60
CA ARG A 364 0.22 -23.44 -6.78
C ARG A 364 1.06 -22.18 -6.53
N LEU A 365 1.19 -21.76 -5.26
CA LEU A 365 2.07 -20.69 -4.81
C LEU A 365 3.44 -21.18 -4.32
N ALA A 366 3.81 -22.44 -4.56
CA ALA A 366 5.11 -22.97 -4.15
C ALA A 366 6.27 -22.17 -4.74
N LEU A 367 7.33 -22.04 -3.94
CA LEU A 367 8.57 -21.43 -4.38
C LEU A 367 9.26 -22.34 -5.41
N PRO A 368 9.99 -21.78 -6.39
CA PRO A 368 10.76 -22.58 -7.34
C PRO A 368 11.73 -23.53 -6.62
N SER A 369 11.77 -24.79 -7.06
CA SER A 369 12.61 -25.83 -6.44
C SER A 369 14.07 -25.79 -6.88
N THR A 370 14.38 -25.13 -8.01
CA THR A 370 15.73 -25.04 -8.56
C THR A 370 16.39 -23.70 -8.20
N LEU A 371 17.68 -23.76 -7.85
CA LEU A 371 18.46 -22.55 -7.54
C LEU A 371 18.51 -21.57 -8.72
N GLN A 372 18.51 -22.06 -9.96
CA GLN A 372 18.52 -21.22 -11.15
C GLN A 372 17.25 -20.37 -11.27
N LEU A 373 16.07 -20.93 -11.03
CA LEU A 373 14.82 -20.16 -11.06
C LEU A 373 14.75 -19.17 -9.91
N LEU A 374 15.30 -19.52 -8.73
CA LEU A 374 15.37 -18.59 -7.59
C LEU A 374 16.31 -17.40 -7.87
N ARG A 375 17.36 -17.58 -8.68
CA ARG A 375 18.25 -16.48 -9.09
C ARG A 375 17.57 -15.51 -10.05
N THR A 376 16.74 -16.02 -10.96
CA THR A 376 16.14 -15.20 -12.02
C THR A 376 14.78 -14.61 -11.65
N THR A 377 14.10 -15.17 -10.64
CA THR A 377 12.80 -14.67 -10.19
C THR A 377 12.98 -13.41 -9.36
N ASP A 378 12.12 -12.40 -9.60
CA ASP A 378 12.07 -11.20 -8.79
C ASP A 378 11.86 -11.54 -7.29
N PRO A 379 12.75 -11.10 -6.38
CA PRO A 379 12.60 -11.29 -4.95
C PRO A 379 11.26 -10.80 -4.37
N PHE A 380 10.65 -9.76 -4.94
CA PHE A 380 9.33 -9.29 -4.52
C PHE A 380 8.23 -10.30 -4.84
N VAL A 381 8.28 -10.98 -6.00
CA VAL A 381 7.33 -12.06 -6.32
C VAL A 381 7.50 -13.22 -5.34
N LEU A 382 8.75 -13.58 -4.98
CA LEU A 382 9.04 -14.60 -3.97
C LEU A 382 8.46 -14.23 -2.59
N LEU A 383 8.56 -12.95 -2.20
CA LEU A 383 7.97 -12.42 -0.97
C LEU A 383 6.45 -12.65 -0.95
N TRP A 384 5.75 -12.23 -2.00
CA TRP A 384 4.30 -12.36 -2.09
C TRP A 384 3.82 -13.81 -2.16
N LYS A 385 4.51 -14.66 -2.94
CA LYS A 385 4.20 -16.10 -3.00
C LYS A 385 4.34 -16.74 -1.63
N THR A 386 5.42 -16.43 -0.90
CA THR A 386 5.64 -16.94 0.46
C THR A 386 4.56 -16.44 1.41
N LEU A 387 4.30 -15.13 1.43
CA LEU A 387 3.29 -14.51 2.29
C LEU A 387 1.91 -15.12 2.07
N MET A 388 1.43 -15.13 0.83
CA MET A 388 0.10 -15.65 0.48
C MET A 388 -0.01 -17.15 0.77
N ARG A 389 1.04 -17.94 0.50
CA ARG A 389 1.08 -19.37 0.85
C ARG A 389 0.97 -19.59 2.36
N CYS A 390 1.69 -18.81 3.17
CA CYS A 390 1.61 -18.87 4.63
C CYS A 390 0.23 -18.49 5.13
N LEU A 391 -0.39 -17.45 4.57
CA LEU A 391 -1.74 -17.00 4.94
C LEU A 391 -2.86 -17.96 4.52
N ILE A 392 -2.68 -18.74 3.45
CA ILE A 392 -3.59 -19.86 3.11
C ILE A 392 -3.47 -20.96 4.18
N MET A 393 -2.24 -21.30 4.58
CA MET A 393 -1.91 -22.34 5.56
C MET A 393 -1.74 -21.77 6.97
N ALA A 394 -2.68 -20.92 7.40
CA ALA A 394 -2.56 -20.12 8.63
C ALA A 394 -2.39 -20.99 9.89
N ASP A 395 -2.99 -22.17 9.94
CA ASP A 395 -2.93 -23.08 11.10
C ASP A 395 -1.50 -23.54 11.37
N ALA A 396 -0.71 -23.75 10.33
CA ALA A 396 0.66 -24.27 10.41
C ALA A 396 1.68 -23.25 10.94
N ILE A 397 1.31 -21.97 11.03
CA ILE A 397 2.21 -20.90 11.49
C ILE A 397 2.45 -21.06 13.00
N THR A 398 3.72 -21.13 13.42
CA THR A 398 4.09 -21.15 14.84
C THR A 398 5.13 -20.07 15.15
N PRO A 399 5.12 -19.47 16.36
CA PRO A 399 6.03 -18.38 16.75
C PRO A 399 7.42 -18.91 17.12
N THR A 400 8.07 -19.61 16.19
CA THR A 400 9.41 -20.19 16.40
C THR A 400 10.32 -19.90 15.20
N ALA A 401 11.61 -19.71 15.47
CA ALA A 401 12.61 -19.59 14.41
C ALA A 401 12.69 -20.86 13.54
N ALA A 402 12.48 -22.05 14.15
CA ALA A 402 12.46 -23.31 13.42
C ALA A 402 11.38 -23.34 12.33
N TRP A 403 10.20 -22.78 12.61
CA TRP A 403 9.15 -22.66 11.60
C TRP A 403 9.54 -21.71 10.48
N ILE A 404 10.12 -20.54 10.80
CA ILE A 404 10.58 -19.58 9.79
C ILE A 404 11.62 -20.23 8.87
N GLU A 405 12.64 -20.89 9.43
CA GLU A 405 13.65 -21.58 8.63
C GLU A 405 13.06 -22.73 7.80
N SER A 406 12.02 -23.43 8.28
CA SER A 406 11.34 -24.46 7.50
C SER A 406 10.63 -23.93 6.24
N THR A 407 10.29 -22.64 6.21
CA THR A 407 9.68 -22.00 5.03
C THR A 407 10.70 -21.62 3.96
N VAL A 408 11.99 -21.57 4.32
CA VAL A 408 13.10 -21.17 3.44
C VAL A 408 13.65 -22.42 2.75
N PRO A 409 13.40 -22.62 1.44
CA PRO A 409 13.77 -23.86 0.76
C PRO A 409 15.26 -23.94 0.36
N MET A 410 16.05 -22.90 0.64
CA MET A 410 17.38 -22.72 0.08
C MET A 410 18.49 -22.73 1.14
N PRO A 411 19.64 -23.39 0.87
CA PRO A 411 20.77 -23.37 1.77
C PRO A 411 21.36 -21.96 1.90
N GLU A 412 22.18 -21.75 2.94
CA GLU A 412 22.97 -20.53 3.04
C GLU A 412 23.94 -20.44 1.87
N SER A 413 23.88 -19.34 1.12
CA SER A 413 24.74 -19.09 -0.03
C SER A 413 25.31 -17.68 0.05
N PRO A 414 26.59 -17.48 -0.33
CA PRO A 414 27.19 -16.15 -0.42
C PRO A 414 26.76 -15.37 -1.67
N GLU A 415 26.06 -16.00 -2.62
CA GLU A 415 25.65 -15.35 -3.87
C GLU A 415 24.63 -14.23 -3.63
N PRO A 416 24.82 -13.03 -4.21
CA PRO A 416 23.98 -11.87 -3.89
C PRO A 416 22.50 -12.07 -4.23
N ASP A 417 22.19 -12.71 -5.36
CA ASP A 417 20.80 -12.99 -5.78
C ASP A 417 20.09 -13.94 -4.80
N LEU A 418 20.76 -15.02 -4.41
CA LEU A 418 20.22 -15.99 -3.46
C LEU A 418 20.10 -15.38 -2.05
N VAL A 419 21.03 -14.51 -1.65
CA VAL A 419 20.91 -13.71 -0.43
C VAL A 419 19.66 -12.83 -0.50
N ARG A 420 19.45 -12.08 -1.58
CA ARG A 420 18.27 -11.23 -1.76
C ARG A 420 16.97 -12.05 -1.71
N ALA A 421 16.91 -13.18 -2.40
CA ALA A 421 15.76 -14.07 -2.37
C ALA A 421 15.47 -14.57 -0.94
N ARG A 422 16.49 -15.03 -0.21
CA ARG A 422 16.35 -15.49 1.18
C ARG A 422 15.86 -14.38 2.12
N LEU A 423 16.36 -13.15 1.99
CA LEU A 423 15.91 -12.01 2.79
C LEU A 423 14.41 -11.72 2.59
N HIS A 424 13.93 -11.81 1.35
CA HIS A 424 12.52 -11.58 1.02
C HIS A 424 11.61 -12.72 1.50
N ILE A 425 12.04 -13.98 1.36
CA ILE A 425 11.28 -15.15 1.85
C ILE A 425 11.19 -15.14 3.39
N THR A 426 12.31 -14.90 4.07
CA THR A 426 12.35 -14.84 5.55
C THR A 426 11.51 -13.69 6.09
N SER A 427 11.59 -12.50 5.49
CA SER A 427 10.74 -11.36 5.90
C SER A 427 9.26 -11.61 5.61
N ALA A 428 8.91 -12.30 4.53
CA ALA A 428 7.53 -12.72 4.25
C ALA A 428 6.98 -13.65 5.34
N ALA A 429 7.76 -14.66 5.74
CA ALA A 429 7.38 -15.60 6.80
C ALA A 429 7.22 -14.87 8.15
N CYS A 430 8.14 -13.96 8.47
CA CYS A 430 8.03 -13.10 9.66
C CYS A 430 6.77 -12.23 9.62
N PHE A 431 6.43 -11.68 8.46
CA PHE A 431 5.22 -10.87 8.31
C PHE A 431 3.95 -11.72 8.45
N ALA A 432 3.91 -12.91 7.87
CA ALA A 432 2.80 -13.85 8.05
C ALA A 432 2.62 -14.23 9.53
N LEU A 433 3.72 -14.51 10.24
CA LEU A 433 3.71 -14.74 11.69
C LEU A 433 3.13 -13.54 12.43
N ALA A 434 3.58 -12.33 12.11
CA ALA A 434 3.08 -11.12 12.74
C ALA A 434 1.59 -10.88 12.46
N ILE A 435 1.11 -11.16 11.25
CA ILE A 435 -0.32 -11.05 10.92
C ILE A 435 -1.11 -12.03 11.80
N LYS A 436 -0.70 -13.30 11.93
CA LYS A 436 -1.39 -14.28 12.80
C LYS A 436 -1.42 -13.89 14.28
N HIS A 437 -0.41 -13.16 14.75
CA HIS A 437 -0.31 -12.70 16.14
C HIS A 437 -0.60 -11.19 16.27
N ALA A 438 -1.34 -10.59 15.32
CA ALA A 438 -1.63 -9.16 15.33
C ALA A 438 -2.43 -8.77 16.58
N GLY A 439 -1.90 -7.83 17.36
CA GLY A 439 -2.53 -7.32 18.58
C GLY A 439 -2.61 -8.30 19.75
N SER A 440 -1.96 -9.48 19.67
CA SER A 440 -2.03 -10.50 20.73
C SER A 440 -1.05 -10.27 21.87
N GLU A 441 -0.07 -9.38 21.69
CA GLU A 441 1.03 -9.14 22.65
C GLU A 441 1.85 -10.39 22.99
N ASP A 442 1.91 -11.37 22.07
CA ASP A 442 2.67 -12.62 22.27
C ASP A 442 4.18 -12.35 22.34
N ALA A 443 4.74 -12.62 23.52
CA ALA A 443 6.15 -12.45 23.80
C ALA A 443 7.07 -13.37 22.97
N MET A 444 6.64 -14.61 22.68
CA MET A 444 7.43 -15.55 21.88
C MET A 444 7.51 -15.11 20.42
N ALA A 445 6.38 -14.68 19.86
CA ALA A 445 6.32 -14.11 18.52
C ALA A 445 7.21 -12.87 18.42
N LEU A 446 7.10 -11.95 19.38
CA LEU A 446 7.93 -10.74 19.41
C LEU A 446 9.43 -11.06 19.50
N GLN A 447 9.85 -11.95 20.39
CA GLN A 447 11.25 -12.30 20.56
C GLN A 447 11.85 -12.89 19.28
N THR A 448 11.09 -13.77 18.61
CA THR A 448 11.49 -14.34 17.32
C THR A 448 11.64 -13.25 16.26
N LEU A 449 10.68 -12.33 16.15
CA LEU A 449 10.75 -11.22 15.19
C LEU A 449 11.92 -10.26 15.48
N LEU A 450 12.21 -9.99 16.75
CA LEU A 450 13.33 -9.13 17.16
C LEU A 450 14.69 -9.75 16.80
N GLN A 451 14.83 -11.07 16.88
CA GLN A 451 16.04 -11.77 16.42
C GLN A 451 16.32 -11.47 14.95
N TYR A 452 15.35 -11.67 14.06
CA TYR A 452 15.50 -11.38 12.64
C TYR A 452 15.65 -9.88 12.37
N PHE A 453 14.98 -9.03 13.16
CA PHE A 453 15.12 -7.58 13.05
C PHE A 453 16.58 -7.16 13.27
N ASP A 454 17.21 -7.65 14.34
CA ASP A 454 18.57 -7.25 14.69
C ASP A 454 19.59 -7.74 13.65
N GLN A 455 19.37 -8.93 13.07
CA GLN A 455 20.16 -9.44 11.95
C GLN A 455 20.03 -8.55 10.71
N LEU A 456 18.80 -8.22 10.28
CA LEU A 456 18.57 -7.36 9.11
C LEU A 456 19.08 -5.93 9.33
N HIS A 457 18.92 -5.40 10.54
CA HIS A 457 19.41 -4.07 10.89
C HIS A 457 20.93 -4.01 10.85
N ALA A 458 21.61 -5.07 11.30
CA ALA A 458 23.07 -5.18 11.17
C ALA A 458 23.49 -5.21 9.70
N LEU A 459 22.79 -5.96 8.84
CA LEU A 459 23.06 -6.03 7.40
C LEU A 459 22.82 -4.70 6.69
N ALA A 460 21.71 -4.01 6.98
CA ALA A 460 21.36 -2.72 6.37
C ALA A 460 22.36 -1.60 6.71
N LYS A 461 23.04 -1.70 7.87
CA LYS A 461 24.08 -0.76 8.30
C LYS A 461 25.44 -0.98 7.66
N ARG A 462 25.70 -2.16 7.09
CA ARG A 462 27.03 -2.46 6.52
C ARG A 462 27.31 -1.49 5.36
N PRO A 463 28.53 -0.93 5.28
CA PRO A 463 28.92 -0.12 4.13
C PRO A 463 28.89 -1.00 2.88
N ALA A 464 28.20 -0.54 1.85
CA ALA A 464 28.05 -1.25 0.59
C ALA A 464 28.93 -0.58 -0.48
N ALA A 465 30.03 -1.24 -0.84
CA ALA A 465 30.89 -0.85 -1.95
C ALA A 465 30.46 -1.61 -3.22
N GLY A 466 30.24 -0.89 -4.32
CA GLY A 466 29.79 -1.48 -5.58
C GLY A 466 28.27 -1.56 -5.75
N TYR A 467 27.83 -1.91 -6.96
CA TYR A 467 26.42 -1.95 -7.33
C TYR A 467 25.64 -3.06 -6.61
N GLU A 468 26.13 -4.30 -6.68
CA GLU A 468 25.48 -5.47 -6.05
C GLU A 468 25.31 -5.32 -4.55
N ALA A 469 26.35 -4.86 -3.85
CA ALA A 469 26.27 -4.62 -2.41
C ALA A 469 25.24 -3.54 -2.07
N ARG A 470 25.10 -2.50 -2.90
CA ARG A 470 24.07 -1.46 -2.70
C ARG A 470 22.67 -2.01 -2.91
N LEU A 471 22.47 -2.88 -3.90
CA LEU A 471 21.20 -3.52 -4.18
C LEU A 471 20.79 -4.49 -3.06
N THR A 472 21.73 -5.30 -2.57
CA THR A 472 21.49 -6.19 -1.41
C THR A 472 21.20 -5.39 -0.13
N ARG A 473 21.90 -4.26 0.08
CA ARG A 473 21.59 -3.36 1.21
C ARG A 473 20.21 -2.72 1.08
N ALA A 474 19.79 -2.32 -0.13
CA ALA A 474 18.44 -1.81 -0.38
C ALA A 474 17.37 -2.88 -0.12
N SER A 475 17.61 -4.11 -0.55
CA SER A 475 16.76 -5.28 -0.26
C SER A 475 16.65 -5.53 1.25
N ALA A 476 17.78 -5.51 1.97
CA ALA A 476 17.80 -5.65 3.42
C ALA A 476 17.03 -4.53 4.12
N GLN A 477 17.12 -3.29 3.61
CA GLN A 477 16.37 -2.14 4.15
C GLN A 477 14.86 -2.29 3.92
N ALA A 478 14.43 -2.78 2.76
CA ALA A 478 13.03 -3.08 2.47
C ALA A 478 12.48 -4.18 3.40
N CYS A 479 13.23 -5.28 3.56
CA CYS A 479 12.89 -6.38 4.47
C CYS A 479 12.86 -5.92 5.94
N LEU A 480 13.78 -5.02 6.34
CA LEU A 480 13.78 -4.42 7.67
C LEU A 480 12.52 -3.59 7.91
N ASN A 481 12.02 -2.85 6.91
CA ASN A 481 10.77 -2.10 7.05
C ASN A 481 9.57 -3.01 7.27
N ILE A 482 9.53 -4.17 6.60
CA ILE A 482 8.49 -5.19 6.82
C ILE A 482 8.58 -5.73 8.25
N LEU A 483 9.78 -6.02 8.77
CA LEU A 483 9.96 -6.43 10.17
C LEU A 483 9.60 -5.32 11.18
N CYS A 484 9.83 -4.05 10.85
CA CYS A 484 9.39 -2.93 11.69
C CYS A 484 7.87 -2.97 11.89
N ILE A 485 7.13 -3.10 10.78
CA ILE A 485 5.67 -3.20 10.80
C ILE A 485 5.26 -4.50 11.51
N SER A 486 5.92 -5.62 11.23
CA SER A 486 5.66 -6.93 11.86
C SER A 486 5.75 -6.87 13.39
N CYS A 487 6.84 -6.32 13.93
CA CYS A 487 7.02 -6.18 15.38
C CYS A 487 5.95 -5.27 16.00
N ALA A 488 5.61 -4.17 15.31
CA ALA A 488 4.57 -3.25 15.76
C ALA A 488 3.16 -3.82 15.64
N LEU A 489 2.93 -4.74 14.70
CA LEU A 489 1.65 -5.41 14.49
C LEU A 489 1.31 -6.35 15.65
N VAL A 490 2.30 -7.15 16.11
CA VAL A 490 2.14 -8.04 17.28
C VAL A 490 1.87 -7.24 18.55
N MET A 491 2.59 -6.12 18.71
CA MET A 491 2.52 -5.25 19.89
C MET A 491 1.61 -4.03 19.70
N ALA A 492 0.64 -4.09 18.79
CA ALA A 492 -0.20 -2.95 18.44
C ALA A 492 -0.94 -2.40 19.68
N GLY A 493 -0.88 -1.08 19.89
CA GLY A 493 -1.53 -0.41 21.03
C GLY A 493 -0.80 -0.53 22.39
N SER A 494 0.09 -1.51 22.56
CA SER A 494 0.76 -1.80 23.85
C SER A 494 1.80 -0.74 24.29
N GLY A 495 2.38 0.01 23.36
CA GLY A 495 3.48 0.91 23.67
C GLY A 495 4.81 0.23 24.03
N ASN A 496 5.04 -1.02 23.61
CA ASN A 496 6.24 -1.80 23.95
C ASN A 496 7.57 -1.02 23.76
N ILE A 497 8.33 -0.89 24.85
CA ILE A 497 9.54 -0.06 24.90
C ILE A 497 10.66 -0.60 24.01
N GLU A 498 10.76 -1.92 23.88
CA GLU A 498 11.86 -2.57 23.17
C GLU A 498 11.76 -2.39 21.66
N VAL A 499 10.52 -2.46 21.13
CA VAL A 499 10.20 -2.09 19.74
C VAL A 499 10.40 -0.58 19.55
N MET A 500 9.90 0.25 20.47
CA MET A 500 10.03 1.71 20.39
C MET A 500 11.50 2.16 20.31
N ARG A 501 12.40 1.57 21.11
CA ARG A 501 13.84 1.91 21.10
C ARG A 501 14.45 1.67 19.73
N ARG A 502 14.15 0.53 19.09
CA ARG A 502 14.63 0.20 17.74
C ARG A 502 14.08 1.14 16.69
N LEU A 503 12.77 1.40 16.70
CA LEU A 503 12.14 2.33 15.76
C LEU A 503 12.67 3.77 15.92
N ARG A 504 12.98 4.19 17.15
CA ARG A 504 13.61 5.50 17.42
C ARG A 504 15.01 5.59 16.81
N CYS A 505 15.80 4.52 16.84
CA CYS A 505 17.09 4.47 16.16
C CYS A 505 16.93 4.63 14.64
N LEU A 506 15.92 4.01 14.03
CA LEU A 506 15.62 4.15 12.60
C LEU A 506 15.13 5.57 12.24
N HIS A 507 14.33 6.20 13.10
CA HIS A 507 13.90 7.59 12.94
C HIS A 507 15.08 8.57 12.92
N ALA A 508 16.13 8.31 13.71
CA ALA A 508 17.32 9.15 13.78
C ALA A 508 18.29 8.94 12.59
N ALA A 509 18.21 7.81 11.89
CA ALA A 509 19.07 7.49 10.77
C ALA A 509 18.54 8.11 9.46
N THR A 510 18.97 9.34 9.13
CA THR A 510 18.46 10.10 7.97
C THR A 510 19.28 10.09 6.68
N PRO A 511 20.62 9.97 6.63
CA PRO A 511 21.35 10.25 5.40
C PRO A 511 21.23 9.20 4.29
N MET A 512 20.54 8.07 4.51
CA MET A 512 20.48 6.95 3.56
C MET A 512 19.10 6.30 3.43
N ARG A 513 18.04 6.91 3.98
CA ARG A 513 16.68 6.37 3.96
C ARG A 513 15.82 7.11 2.94
N SER A 514 15.00 6.37 2.22
CA SER A 514 13.98 6.89 1.32
C SER A 514 12.76 7.40 2.08
N TYR A 515 11.86 8.08 1.38
CA TYR A 515 10.55 8.46 1.92
C TYR A 515 9.77 7.22 2.41
N GLY A 516 9.72 6.15 1.61
CA GLY A 516 9.03 4.90 1.96
C GLY A 516 9.61 4.23 3.21
N ASP A 517 10.94 4.25 3.38
CA ASP A 517 11.59 3.73 4.58
C ASP A 517 11.17 4.49 5.85
N HIS A 518 11.05 5.81 5.75
CA HIS A 518 10.57 6.63 6.86
C HIS A 518 9.09 6.37 7.14
N MET A 519 8.26 6.32 6.10
CA MET A 519 6.83 6.04 6.21
C MET A 519 6.59 4.69 6.91
N ALA A 520 7.30 3.62 6.55
CA ALA A 520 7.15 2.31 7.19
C ALA A 520 7.57 2.31 8.67
N SER A 521 8.69 2.95 9.01
CA SER A 521 9.13 3.06 10.41
C SER A 521 8.19 3.91 11.25
N HIS A 522 7.64 4.97 10.67
CA HIS A 522 6.66 5.83 11.33
C HIS A 522 5.32 5.11 11.48
N MET A 523 4.84 4.40 10.44
CA MET A 523 3.64 3.57 10.52
C MET A 523 3.76 2.54 11.66
N ALA A 524 4.91 1.88 11.78
CA ALA A 524 5.20 0.98 12.90
C ALA A 524 5.14 1.70 14.27
N LEU A 525 5.67 2.93 14.38
CA LEU A 525 5.51 3.74 15.61
C LEU A 525 4.05 4.10 15.89
N GLY A 526 3.27 4.40 14.85
CA GLY A 526 1.84 4.69 14.96
C GLY A 526 1.04 3.49 15.45
N LEU A 527 1.28 2.30 14.88
CA LEU A 527 0.66 1.04 15.30
C LEU A 527 0.96 0.70 16.76
N LEU A 528 2.20 0.92 17.20
CA LEU A 528 2.62 0.67 18.57
C LEU A 528 1.82 1.49 19.61
N PHE A 529 1.37 2.69 19.22
CA PHE A 529 0.60 3.62 20.06
C PHE A 529 -0.79 3.91 19.48
N LEU A 530 -1.41 2.92 18.84
CA LEU A 530 -2.72 3.05 18.21
C LEU A 530 -3.75 3.67 19.16
N GLY A 531 -4.45 4.72 18.70
CA GLY A 531 -5.47 5.43 19.50
C GLY A 531 -4.96 6.10 20.78
N GLY A 532 -3.68 6.45 20.84
CA GLY A 532 -3.03 7.12 21.97
C GLY A 532 -2.41 6.16 22.99
N GLY A 533 -2.46 4.85 22.74
CA GLY A 533 -1.95 3.79 23.61
C GLY A 533 -3.02 3.20 24.53
N ALA A 534 -2.98 1.86 24.71
CA ALA A 534 -3.83 1.03 25.58
C ALA A 534 -5.35 1.05 25.33
N ARG A 535 -5.87 1.84 24.37
CA ARG A 535 -7.31 1.94 24.06
C ARG A 535 -7.76 1.07 22.90
N LEU A 536 -6.90 0.91 21.90
CA LEU A 536 -7.22 0.20 20.66
C LEU A 536 -6.08 -0.75 20.32
N THR A 537 -6.45 -1.94 19.86
CA THR A 537 -5.54 -2.91 19.26
C THR A 537 -6.13 -3.41 17.94
N LEU A 538 -5.34 -4.14 17.19
CA LEU A 538 -5.81 -4.79 15.96
C LEU A 538 -6.44 -6.13 16.32
N SER A 539 -7.56 -6.45 15.67
CA SER A 539 -8.22 -7.74 15.84
C SER A 539 -8.11 -8.57 14.57
N LEU A 540 -7.86 -9.87 14.74
CA LEU A 540 -7.97 -10.86 13.69
C LEU A 540 -9.40 -11.39 13.61
N GLN A 541 -10.17 -10.91 12.62
CA GLN A 541 -11.55 -11.37 12.45
C GLN A 541 -11.67 -12.63 11.59
N ARG A 542 -10.69 -12.95 10.73
CA ARG A 542 -10.66 -14.18 9.91
C ARG A 542 -9.24 -14.52 9.42
N LEU A 543 -8.46 -15.19 10.26
CA LEU A 543 -7.31 -16.00 9.87
C LEU A 543 -7.35 -17.33 10.61
#